data_AF-A0A529HZJ5-F1
#
_entry.id   AF-A0A529HZJ5-F1
#
_cell.length_a   1.000
_cell.length_b   1.000
_cell.length_c   1.000
_cell.angle_alpha   90.00
_cell.angle_beta   90.00
_cell.angle_gamma   90.00
#
_symmetry.space_group_name_H-M   'P 1'
#
loop_
_entity.id
_entity.type
_entity.pdbx_description
1 polymer ?
#
loop_
_entity_poly.entity_id
_entity_poly.type
_entity_poly.pdbx_seq_one_letter_code
_entity_poly.pdbx_strand_id
1 'polypeptide(L)' 'MSDVSPQLIDRLVAISRALAGHIDPGSAFRATAIEIGTLIPHDHIDLAVLSQD' A
#
# COMPACT_ATOMS: atom_id res chain seq x y z
N MET A 1 0.58 22.98 11.14
CA MET A 1 0.44 21.60 10.65
C MET A 1 -0.96 21.47 10.10
N SER A 2 -1.09 21.26 8.80
CA SER A 2 -2.38 21.02 8.15
C SER A 2 -3.10 19.87 8.86
N ASP A 3 -4.34 20.09 9.28
CA ASP A 3 -5.18 19.05 9.89
C ASP A 3 -5.34 17.89 8.89
N VAL A 4 -4.58 16.83 9.10
CA VAL A 4 -4.70 15.59 8.34
C VAL A 4 -6.03 14.97 8.75
N SER A 5 -6.91 14.71 7.77
CA SER A 5 -8.20 14.11 8.10
C SER A 5 -7.98 12.73 8.75
N PRO A 6 -8.71 12.38 9.83
CA PRO A 6 -8.59 11.07 10.46
C PRO A 6 -8.79 9.92 9.47
N GLN A 7 -9.68 10.12 8.50
CA GLN A 7 -9.96 9.18 7.41
C GLN A 7 -8.73 8.93 6.51
N LEU A 8 -7.92 9.96 6.26
CA LEU A 8 -6.67 9.80 5.52
C LEU A 8 -5.66 8.99 6.32
N ILE A 9 -5.57 9.21 7.64
CA ILE A 9 -4.70 8.40 8.51
C ILE A 9 -5.14 6.94 8.50
N ASP A 10 -6.43 6.66 8.68
CA ASP A 10 -6.96 5.29 8.68
C ASP A 10 -6.64 4.55 7.37
N ARG A 11 -6.77 5.24 6.23
CA ARG A 11 -6.42 4.70 4.91
C ARG A 11 -4.93 4.40 4.77
N LEU A 12 -4.06 5.32 5.19
CA LEU A 12 -2.61 5.12 5.15
C LEU A 12 -2.17 3.97 6.06
N VAL A 13 -2.83 3.82 7.22
CA VAL A 13 -2.61 2.70 8.15
C VAL A 13 -3.06 1.38 7.52
N ALA A 14 -4.20 1.36 6.83
CA ALA A 14 -4.68 0.16 6.12
C ALA A 14 -3.69 -0.29 5.03
N ILE A 15 -3.18 0.64 4.21
CA ILE A 15 -2.11 0.36 3.23
C ILE A 15 -0.86 -0.21 3.91
N SER A 16 -0.43 0.42 5.01
CA SER A 16 0.74 -0.02 5.76
C SER A 16 0.58 -1.44 6.31
N ARG A 17 -0.63 -1.78 6.79
CA ARG A 17 -0.96 -3.13 7.26
C ARG A 17 -1.00 -4.15 6.13
N ALA A 18 -1.56 -3.79 4.98
CA ALA A 18 -1.59 -4.64 3.79
C ALA A 18 -0.17 -4.99 3.32
N LEU A 19 0.76 -4.04 3.41
CA LEU A 19 2.17 -4.30 3.10
C LEU A 19 2.88 -5.15 4.16
N ALA A 20 2.73 -4.81 5.44
CA ALA A 20 3.47 -5.46 6.52
C ALA A 20 2.91 -6.83 6.96
N GLY A 21 1.69 -7.19 6.53
CA GLY A 21 0.98 -8.39 6.98
C GLY A 21 1.46 -9.71 6.35
N HIS A 22 2.41 -9.67 5.41
CA HIS A 22 2.82 -10.84 4.63
C HIS A 22 4.32 -11.08 4.71
N ILE A 23 4.69 -12.36 4.86
CA ILE A 23 6.09 -12.82 4.83
C ILE A 23 6.60 -12.91 3.38
N ASP A 24 5.71 -13.30 2.46
CA ASP A 24 6.00 -13.38 1.03
C ASP A 24 5.86 -11.98 0.37
N PRO A 25 6.92 -11.43 -0.24
CA PRO A 25 6.88 -10.12 -0.88
C PRO A 25 5.82 -10.01 -1.98
N GLY A 26 5.63 -11.06 -2.78
CA GLY A 26 4.61 -11.07 -3.84
C GLY A 26 3.19 -10.89 -3.28
N SER A 27 2.90 -11.57 -2.17
CA SER A 27 1.65 -11.44 -1.43
C SER A 27 1.49 -10.06 -0.81
N ALA A 28 2.55 -9.51 -0.22
CA ALA A 28 2.56 -8.15 0.35
C ALA A 28 2.23 -7.09 -0.71
N PHE A 29 2.86 -7.19 -1.87
CA PHE A 29 2.65 -6.28 -3.00
C PHE A 29 1.24 -6.38 -3.57
N ARG A 30 0.72 -7.59 -3.75
CA ARG A 30 -0.65 -7.79 -4.24
C ARG A 30 -1.69 -7.24 -3.25
N ALA A 31 -1.53 -7.52 -1.95
CA ALA A 31 -2.42 -7.00 -0.92
C ALA A 31 -2.41 -5.46 -0.89
N THR A 32 -1.22 -4.86 -1.01
CA THR A 32 -1.05 -3.40 -1.08
C THR A 32 -1.74 -2.81 -2.32
N ALA A 33 -1.62 -3.46 -3.48
CA ALA A 33 -2.27 -2.99 -4.70
C ALA A 33 -3.81 -3.03 -4.58
N ILE A 34 -4.37 -4.09 -4.01
CA ILE A 34 -5.81 -4.19 -3.74
C ILE A 34 -6.27 -3.03 -2.85
N GLU A 35 -5.53 -2.73 -1.77
CA GLU A 35 -5.87 -1.64 -0.84
C GLU A 35 -5.82 -0.27 -1.53
N ILE A 36 -4.78 -0.01 -2.32
CA ILE A 36 -4.66 1.23 -3.12
C ILE A 36 -5.82 1.35 -4.11
N GLY A 37 -6.36 0.24 -4.62
CA GLY A 37 -7.48 0.22 -5.55
C GLY A 37 -8.78 0.77 -4.94
N THR A 38 -8.91 0.71 -3.62
CA THR A 38 -10.04 1.32 -2.89
C THR A 38 -9.94 2.84 -2.79
N LEU A 39 -8.75 3.40 -3.01
CA LEU A 39 -8.43 4.83 -2.93
C LEU A 39 -8.41 5.48 -4.30
N ILE A 40 -7.71 4.85 -5.25
CA ILE A 40 -7.47 5.36 -6.59
C ILE A 40 -7.69 4.19 -7.56
N PRO A 41 -8.72 4.25 -8.43
CA PRO A 41 -8.94 3.25 -9.46
C PRO A 41 -7.71 3.12 -10.35
N HIS A 42 -7.25 1.90 -10.57
CA HIS A 42 -6.13 1.59 -11.43
C HIS A 42 -6.29 0.19 -12.02
N ASP A 43 -5.66 -0.04 -13.18
CA ASP A 43 -5.67 -1.35 -13.86
C ASP A 43 -4.55 -2.28 -13.36
N HIS A 44 -3.37 -1.72 -13.07
CA HIS A 44 -2.22 -2.42 -12.50
C HIS A 44 -1.29 -1.44 -11.78
N ILE A 45 -0.41 -1.98 -10.92
CA ILE A 45 0.68 -1.25 -10.26
C ILE A 45 1.98 -1.97 -10.59
N ASP A 46 2.92 -1.23 -11.17
CA ASP A 46 4.28 -1.71 -11.40
C ASP A 46 5.15 -1.43 -10.18
N LEU A 47 5.96 -2.41 -9.79
CA LEU A 47 6.86 -2.30 -8.65
C LEU A 47 8.29 -2.54 -9.11
N ALA A 48 9.15 -1.54 -8.89
CA ALA A 48 10.58 -1.65 -9.07
C ALA A 48 11.24 -1.91 -7.72
N VAL A 49 11.85 -3.08 -7.55
CA VAL A 49 12.67 -3.40 -6.38
C VAL A 49 14.13 -3.20 -6.77
N LEU A 50 14.78 -2.24 -6.13
CA LEU A 50 16.21 -2.03 -6.28
C LEU A 50 16.93 -2.95 -5.28
N SER A 51 17.60 -3.98 -5.79
CA SER A 51 18.61 -4.68 -5.00
C SER A 51 19.85 -3.79 -4.93
N GLN A 52 20.30 -3.50 -3.71
CA GLN A 52 21.65 -2.99 -3.49
C GLN A 52 22.59 -4.20 -3.39
N ASP A 53 23.71 -4.13 -4.10
CA ASP A 53 24.81 -5.11 -3.98
C ASP A 53 25.46 -5.07 -2.60
#